data_AF-A0A7V5V6W2-F1
#
_entry.id   AF-A0A7V5V6W2-F1
#
_cell.length_a   1.000
_cell.length_b   1.000
_cell.length_c   1.000
_cell.angle_alpha   90.00
_cell.angle_beta   90.00
_cell.angle_gamma   90.00
#
_symmetry.space_group_name_H-M   'P 1'
#
loop_
_entity.id
_entity.type
_entity.pdbx_description
1 polymer ?
#
loop_
_entity_poly.entity_id
_entity_poly.type
_entity_poly.pdbx_seq_one_letter_code
_entity_poly.pdbx_strand_id
1 'polypeptide(L)' 'MRHTEVDECIDYRAGLDMAIHQLTREKLRSLLVVRDGDIIGILRLADVFAAVYHSITGVPAQGGKHESS' A
#
# COMPACT_ATOMS: atom_id res chain seq x y z
N MET A 1 -8.09 -9.99 -20.95
CA MET A 1 -7.13 -9.61 -19.89
C MET A 1 -7.27 -8.11 -19.70
N ARG A 2 -7.61 -7.63 -18.49
CA ARG A 2 -7.51 -6.20 -18.20
C ARG A 2 -6.02 -5.85 -18.27
N HIS A 3 -5.67 -4.82 -19.05
CA HIS A 3 -4.37 -4.18 -18.93
C HIS A 3 -4.34 -3.57 -17.53
N THR A 4 -3.72 -4.27 -16.58
CA THR A 4 -3.29 -3.59 -15.36
C THR A 4 -2.12 -2.73 -15.80
N GLU A 5 -2.33 -1.42 -15.85
CA GLU A 5 -1.28 -0.50 -16.25
C GLU A 5 -0.12 -0.68 -15.27
N VAL A 6 1.12 -0.76 -15.78
CA VAL A 6 2.32 -1.03 -14.97
C VAL A 6 2.42 -0.05 -13.79
N ASP A 7 1.86 1.14 -13.95
CA ASP A 7 1.83 2.22 -12.96
C ASP A 7 0.92 1.92 -11.75
N GLU A 8 -0.04 0.99 -11.86
CA GLU A 8 -0.86 0.52 -10.72
C GLU A 8 -0.24 -0.65 -9.96
N CYS A 9 0.88 -1.20 -10.44
CA CYS A 9 1.57 -2.34 -9.87
C CYS A 9 2.90 -1.94 -9.22
N ILE A 10 3.24 -2.61 -8.13
CA ILE A 10 4.54 -2.49 -7.49
C ILE A 10 5.09 -3.86 -7.11
N ASP A 11 6.39 -4.05 -7.33
CA ASP A 11 7.08 -5.26 -6.91
C ASP A 11 7.10 -5.36 -5.38
N TYR A 12 6.84 -6.55 -4.82
CA TYR A 12 6.80 -6.78 -3.38
C TYR A 12 8.10 -6.44 -2.63
N ARG A 13 9.23 -6.33 -3.35
CA ARG A 13 10.54 -5.95 -2.80
C ARG A 13 10.83 -4.47 -2.94
N ALA A 14 9.96 -3.69 -3.59
CA ALA A 14 10.14 -2.26 -3.73
C ALA A 14 10.07 -1.56 -2.35
N GLY A 15 10.85 -0.49 -2.23
CA GLY A 15 10.84 0.35 -1.03
C GLY A 15 9.54 1.14 -0.87
N LEU A 16 9.23 1.49 0.37
CA LEU A 16 8.05 2.31 0.70
C LEU A 16 8.12 3.71 0.07
N ASP A 17 9.32 4.25 -0.11
CA ASP A 17 9.58 5.52 -0.80
C ASP A 17 9.09 5.48 -2.25
N MET A 18 9.36 4.39 -2.98
CA MET A 18 8.85 4.19 -4.34
C MET A 18 7.33 4.04 -4.35
N ALA A 19 6.77 3.29 -3.41
CA ALA A 19 5.32 3.14 -3.27
C ALA A 19 4.62 4.48 -3.03
N ILE A 20 5.16 5.31 -2.13
CA ILE A 20 4.65 6.65 -1.85
C ILE A 20 4.77 7.54 -3.09
N HIS A 21 5.89 7.47 -3.81
CA HIS A 21 6.08 8.23 -5.04
C HIS A 21 4.99 7.91 -6.06
N GLN A 22 4.73 6.62 -6.34
CA GLN A 22 3.67 6.21 -7.28
C GLN A 22 2.27 6.62 -6.80
N LEU A 23 1.92 6.35 -5.53
CA LEU A 23 0.63 6.71 -4.96
C LEU A 23 0.36 8.22 -5.07
N THR A 24 1.38 9.06 -4.88
CA THR A 24 1.22 10.51 -4.87
C THR A 24 1.30 11.13 -6.26
N ARG A 25 2.31 10.75 -7.07
CA ARG A 25 2.55 11.30 -8.41
C ARG A 25 1.44 10.92 -9.38
N GLU A 26 1.07 9.63 -9.39
CA GLU A 26 0.05 9.10 -10.30
C GLU A 26 -1.38 9.23 -9.71
N LYS A 27 -1.50 9.87 -8.53
CA LYS A 27 -2.77 10.10 -7.82
C LYS A 27 -3.55 8.81 -7.55
N LEU A 28 -2.84 7.71 -7.35
CA LEU A 28 -3.40 6.41 -7.07
C LEU A 28 -3.78 6.28 -5.59
N ARG A 29 -4.90 5.61 -5.32
CA ARG A 29 -5.37 5.32 -3.96
C ARG A 29 -4.83 4.00 -3.41
N SER A 30 -4.34 3.14 -4.30
CA SER A 30 -3.83 1.82 -4.00
C SER A 30 -2.86 1.37 -5.08
N LEU A 31 -1.92 0.53 -4.69
CA LEU A 31 -1.05 -0.24 -5.59
C LEU A 31 -1.34 -1.73 -5.43
N LEU A 32 -1.33 -2.44 -6.53
CA LEU A 32 -1.33 -3.90 -6.56
C LEU A 32 0.10 -4.37 -6.29
N VAL A 33 0.27 -5.17 -5.23
CA VAL A 33 1.57 -5.75 -4.90
C VAL A 33 1.74 -7.04 -5.67
N VAL A 34 2.79 -7.12 -6.48
CA VAL A 34 3.03 -8.23 -7.41
C VAL A 34 4.31 -8.97 -7.03
N ARG A 35 4.28 -10.29 -7.18
CA ARG A 35 5.46 -11.17 -7.12
C ARG A 35 5.39 -12.16 -8.27
N ASP A 36 6.44 -12.21 -9.09
CA ASP A 36 6.55 -13.14 -10.23
C ASP A 36 5.36 -13.09 -11.21
N GLY A 37 4.72 -11.91 -11.34
CA GLY A 37 3.55 -11.68 -12.19
C GLY A 37 2.20 -11.90 -11.51
N ASP A 38 2.18 -12.45 -10.29
CA ASP A 38 0.96 -12.67 -9.52
C ASP A 38 0.70 -11.54 -8.53
N ILE A 39 -0.56 -11.08 -8.46
CA ILE A 39 -0.99 -10.12 -7.44
C ILE A 39 -1.11 -10.86 -6.11
N ILE A 40 -0.26 -10.49 -5.15
CA ILE A 40 -0.22 -11.09 -3.81
C ILE A 40 -0.84 -10.19 -2.74
N GLY A 41 -1.18 -8.94 -3.05
CA GLY A 41 -1.76 -8.01 -2.09
C GLY A 41 -2.10 -6.64 -2.66
N ILE A 42 -2.59 -5.77 -1.79
CA ILE A 42 -2.93 -4.38 -2.10
C ILE A 42 -2.30 -3.48 -1.04
N LEU A 43 -1.55 -2.48 -1.47
CA LEU A 43 -1.02 -1.43 -0.60
C LEU A 43 -1.85 -0.17 -0.78
N ARG A 44 -2.57 0.26 0.25
CA ARG A 44 -3.41 1.47 0.20
C ARG A 44 -2.66 2.67 0.77
N LEU A 45 -2.85 3.84 0.16
CA LEU A 45 -2.27 5.09 0.67
C LEU A 45 -2.68 5.38 2.12
N ALA A 46 -3.91 5.03 2.51
CA ALA A 46 -4.39 5.21 3.87
C ALA A 46 -3.62 4.36 4.89
N ASP A 47 -3.27 3.12 4.55
CA ASP A 47 -2.51 2.23 5.44
C ASP A 47 -1.06 2.71 5.58
N VAL A 48 -0.47 3.19 4.47
CA VAL A 48 0.86 3.82 4.48
C VAL A 48 0.86 5.08 5.34
N PHE A 49 -0.12 5.97 5.14
CA PHE A 49 -0.27 7.18 5.94
C PHE A 49 -0.39 6.85 7.42
N ALA A 50 -1.25 5.89 7.78
CA ALA A 50 -1.40 5.44 9.15
C ALA A 50 -0.05 4.94 9.71
N ALA A 51 0.63 4.02 9.01
CA ALA A 51 1.90 3.47 9.48
C ALA A 51 2.96 4.56 9.74
N VAL A 52 3.09 5.54 8.84
CA VAL A 52 4.02 6.67 8.98
C VAL A 52 3.61 7.61 10.12
N TYR A 53 2.33 7.99 10.19
CA TYR A 53 1.81 8.87 11.24
C TYR A 53 2.05 8.30 12.65
N HIS A 54 1.77 7.01 12.83
CA HIS A 54 2.00 6.33 14.10
C HIS A 54 3.49 6.19 14.41
N SER A 55 4.35 5.97 13.39
CA SER A 55 5.80 5.92 13.57
C SER A 55 6.40 7.26 14.04
N ILE A 56 5.82 8.38 13.60
CA ILE A 56 6.27 9.74 13.99
C ILE A 56 5.73 10.14 15.37
N THR A 57 4.47 9.82 15.65
CA THR A 57 3.79 10.28 16.88
C THR A 57 3.96 9.35 18.07
N GLY A 58 4.37 8.10 17.85
CA GLY A 58 4.40 7.06 18.88
C GLY A 58 3.01 6.61 19.35
N VAL A 59 1.94 7.18 18.80
CA VAL A 59 0.57 6.74 19.04
C VAL A 59 0.39 5.41 18.28
N PRO A 60 -0.09 4.34 18.90
CA PRO A 60 -0.31 3.09 18.19
C PRO A 60 -1.48 3.23 17.21
N ALA A 61 -1.36 2.59 16.05
CA ALA A 61 -2.50 2.42 15.15
C ALA A 61 -3.61 1.70 15.91
N GLN A 62 -4.73 2.37 16.16
CA GLN A 62 -5.94 1.71 16.66
C GLN A 62 -6.45 0.79 15.54
N GLY A 63 -5.90 -0.42 15.49
CA GLY A 63 -6.39 -1.50 14.66
C GLY A 63 -7.83 -1.78 15.07
N GLY A 64 -8.76 -1.64 14.12
CA GLY A 64 -10.14 -2.04 14.32
C GLY A 64 -10.16 -3.48 14.80
N LYS A 65 -10.54 -3.68 16.07
CA LYS A 65 -10.90 -4.97 16.61
C LYS A 65 -12.13 -5.45 15.84
N HIS A 66 -11.93 -6.16 14.75
CA HIS A 66 -12.93 -7.11 14.31
C HIS A 66 -12.75 -8.33 15.22
N GLU A 67 -13.42 -8.25 16.37
CA GLU A 67 -13.77 -9.41 17.17
C GLU A 67 -14.59 -10.32 16.26
N SER A 68 -13.98 -11.44 15.85
CA SER A 68 -14.71 -12.57 15.31
C SER A 68 -15.58 -13.11 16.45
N SER A 69 -16.89 -12.98 16.29
CA SER A 69 -17.88 -13.74 17.06
C SER A 69 -18.31 -14.98 16.30
#